data_AF-A0A1M6TK02-F1
#
_entry.id   AF-A0A1M6TK02-F1
#
_cell.length_a   1.000
_cell.length_b   1.000
_cell.length_c   1.000
_cell.angle_alpha   90.00
_cell.angle_beta   90.00
_cell.angle_gamma   90.00
#
_symmetry.space_group_name_H-M   'P 1'
#
loop_
_entity.id
_entity.type
_entity.pdbx_description
1 polymer ?
#
loop_
_entity_poly.entity_id
_entity_poly.type
_entity_poly.pdbx_seq_one_letter_code
_entity_poly.pdbx_strand_id
1 'polypeptide(L)'
;MKRRCKHKTYQQALGGNRAARREIQRMILKREQALAMHAPKQVRHVDLCQGYNPENANDALMILGIGRRFEIGPEDKYDRWRLEPWAVQAALRRRRGGAKLTDKEIAEIRRTTWEADTLVLPRGTPA
;
A
#
# COMPACT_ATOMS: atom_id res chain seq x y z
N MET A 1 -34.80 26.29 -31.60
CA MET A 1 -34.95 25.06 -32.42
C MET A 1 -34.32 23.77 -31.85
N LYS A 2 -33.18 23.77 -31.15
CA LYS A 2 -32.48 22.53 -30.71
C LYS A 2 -33.21 21.62 -29.70
N ARG A 3 -34.11 22.13 -28.85
CA ARG A 3 -34.80 21.33 -27.81
C ARG A 3 -35.90 20.41 -28.39
N ARG A 4 -36.59 20.86 -29.45
CA ARG A 4 -37.72 20.16 -30.07
C ARG A 4 -37.31 18.92 -30.87
N CYS A 5 -36.10 18.93 -31.44
CA CYS A 5 -35.53 17.78 -32.16
C CYS A 5 -35.18 16.63 -31.18
N LYS A 6 -34.56 16.96 -30.04
CA LYS A 6 -34.18 15.96 -29.02
C LYS A 6 -35.37 15.22 -28.40
N HIS A 7 -36.49 15.93 -28.20
CA HIS A 7 -37.71 15.31 -27.66
C HIS A 7 -38.29 14.26 -28.61
N LYS A 8 -38.28 14.52 -29.93
CA LYS A 8 -38.72 13.55 -30.93
C LYS A 8 -37.82 12.31 -30.98
N THR A 9 -36.50 12.49 -30.94
CA THR A 9 -35.55 11.36 -30.88
C THR A 9 -35.79 10.49 -29.63
N TYR A 10 -36.12 11.12 -28.50
CA TYR A 10 -36.45 10.41 -27.27
C TYR A 10 -37.73 9.57 -27.40
N GLN A 11 -38.80 10.16 -27.93
CA GLN A 11 -40.06 9.44 -28.20
C GLN A 11 -39.86 8.27 -29.17
N GLN A 12 -39.06 8.46 -30.22
CA GLN A 12 -38.72 7.39 -31.17
C GLN A 12 -37.89 6.26 -30.53
N ALA A 13 -36.99 6.60 -29.61
CA ALA A 13 -36.21 5.60 -28.87
C ALA A 13 -37.11 4.76 -27.94
N LEU A 14 -38.08 5.40 -27.27
CA LEU A 14 -39.11 4.73 -26.48
C LEU A 14 -39.98 3.81 -27.35
N GLY A 15 -40.37 4.29 -28.54
CA GLY A 15 -41.10 3.51 -29.55
C GLY A 15 -40.31 2.38 -30.23
N GLY A 16 -39.09 2.07 -29.78
CA GLY A 16 -38.34 0.90 -30.24
C GLY A 16 -37.39 1.13 -31.42
N ASN A 17 -37.28 2.36 -31.93
CA ASN A 17 -36.38 2.66 -33.04
C ASN A 17 -34.91 2.50 -32.62
N ARG A 18 -34.20 1.55 -33.25
CA ARG A 18 -32.80 1.22 -32.93
C ARG A 18 -31.83 2.37 -33.17
N ALA A 19 -32.04 3.18 -34.21
CA ALA A 19 -31.16 4.31 -34.54
C ALA A 19 -31.27 5.42 -33.47
N ALA A 20 -32.50 5.75 -33.08
CA ALA A 20 -32.78 6.72 -32.02
C ALA A 20 -32.23 6.25 -30.65
N ARG A 21 -32.34 4.96 -30.32
CA ARG A 21 -31.74 4.39 -29.09
C ARG A 21 -30.22 4.53 -29.06
N ARG A 22 -29.53 4.21 -30.17
CA ARG A 22 -28.07 4.37 -30.28
C ARG A 22 -27.64 5.83 -30.14
N GLU A 23 -28.42 6.76 -30.67
CA GLU A 23 -28.14 8.20 -30.55
C GLU A 23 -28.27 8.67 -29.10
N ILE A 24 -29.33 8.28 -28.39
CA ILE A 24 -29.51 8.59 -26.96
C ILE A 24 -28.38 7.98 -26.12
N GLN A 25 -28.00 6.72 -26.38
CA GLN A 25 -26.87 6.09 -25.69
C GLN A 25 -25.55 6.86 -25.91
N ARG A 26 -25.28 7.31 -27.14
CA ARG A 26 -24.11 8.17 -27.42
C ARG A 26 -24.18 9.49 -26.66
N MET A 27 -25.37 10.09 -26.55
CA MET A 27 -25.55 11.32 -25.78
C MET A 27 -25.32 11.12 -24.29
N ILE A 28 -25.78 9.99 -23.73
CA ILE A 28 -25.54 9.61 -22.32
C ILE A 28 -24.05 9.40 -22.10
N LEU A 29 -23.38 8.59 -22.94
CA LEU A 29 -21.94 8.34 -22.81
C LEU A 29 -21.12 9.63 -22.83
N LYS A 30 -21.43 10.56 -23.75
CA LYS A 30 -20.76 11.87 -23.80
C LYS A 30 -21.00 12.69 -22.53
N ARG A 31 -22.22 12.63 -21.98
CA ARG A 31 -22.55 13.31 -20.72
C ARG A 31 -21.78 12.71 -19.55
N GLU A 32 -21.75 11.39 -19.42
CA GLU A 32 -21.03 10.70 -18.34
C GLU A 32 -19.52 10.97 -18.42
N GLN A 33 -18.94 10.97 -19.62
CA GLN A 33 -17.54 11.35 -19.82
C GLN A 33 -17.27 12.80 -19.39
N ALA A 34 -18.15 13.74 -19.77
CA ALA A 34 -18.02 15.13 -19.35
C ALA A 34 -18.16 15.27 -17.82
N LEU A 35 -19.12 14.58 -17.21
CA LEU A 35 -19.29 14.56 -15.75
C LEU A 35 -18.09 13.96 -15.04
N ALA A 36 -17.48 12.90 -15.58
CA ALA A 36 -16.28 12.29 -15.02
C ALA A 36 -15.06 13.21 -15.11
N MET A 37 -14.89 13.93 -16.23
CA MET A 37 -13.81 14.91 -16.39
C MET A 37 -13.96 16.12 -15.46
N HIS A 38 -15.20 16.50 -15.16
CA HIS A 38 -15.51 17.62 -14.25
C HIS A 38 -15.81 17.16 -12.81
N ALA A 39 -15.72 15.86 -12.52
CA ALA A 39 -15.94 15.36 -11.17
C ALA A 39 -14.84 15.92 -10.26
N PRO A 40 -15.18 16.50 -9.10
CA PRO A 40 -14.17 16.93 -8.14
C PRO A 40 -13.35 15.71 -7.75
N LYS A 41 -12.02 15.85 -7.77
CA LYS A 41 -11.11 14.80 -7.31
C LYS A 41 -11.51 14.45 -5.88
N GLN A 42 -11.76 13.18 -5.60
CA GLN A 42 -12.03 12.73 -4.24
C GLN A 42 -10.77 13.01 -3.40
N VAL A 43 -10.82 14.07 -2.60
CA VAL A 43 -9.78 14.35 -1.61
C VAL A 43 -10.10 13.47 -0.41
N ARG A 44 -9.28 12.44 -0.19
CA ARG A 44 -9.33 11.70 1.07
C ARG A 44 -8.72 12.60 2.14
N HIS A 45 -9.55 13.06 3.08
CA HIS A 45 -9.04 13.71 4.27
C HIS A 45 -8.33 12.65 5.11
N VAL A 46 -7.07 12.89 5.42
CA VAL A 46 -6.32 12.06 6.37
C VAL A 46 -6.11 12.92 7.59
N ASP A 47 -6.73 12.52 8.70
CA ASP A 47 -6.52 13.20 9.96
C ASP A 47 -5.13 12.86 10.49
N LEU A 48 -4.30 13.89 10.68
CA LEU A 48 -2.98 13.75 11.28
C LEU A 48 -3.14 13.83 12.79
N CYS A 49 -3.10 12.68 13.47
CA CYS A 49 -3.06 12.60 14.92
C CYS A 49 -1.66 12.22 15.40
N GLN A 50 -1.18 12.90 16.44
CA GLN A 50 0.05 12.51 17.14
C GLN A 50 -0.33 11.90 18.49
N GLY A 51 0.09 10.65 18.70
CA GLY A 51 -0.09 9.94 19.96
C GLY A 51 1.23 9.36 20.44
N TYR A 52 1.51 9.45 21.74
CA TYR A 52 2.67 8.82 22.34
C TYR A 52 2.32 7.39 22.72
N ASN A 53 2.62 6.45 21.83
CA ASN A 53 2.55 5.02 22.11
C ASN A 53 3.91 4.38 21.77
N PRO A 54 4.60 3.75 22.73
CA PRO A 54 5.87 3.08 22.45
C PRO A 54 5.75 1.97 21.38
N GLU A 55 4.56 1.37 21.21
CA GLU A 55 4.31 0.34 20.20
C GLU A 55 4.09 0.89 18.79
N ASN A 56 3.92 2.21 18.63
CA ASN A 56 3.68 2.84 17.32
C ASN A 56 4.81 2.55 16.32
N ALA A 57 6.05 2.42 16.80
CA ALA A 57 7.17 2.03 15.96
C ALA A 57 6.97 0.61 15.39
N ASN A 58 6.49 -0.34 16.19
CA ASN A 58 6.22 -1.70 15.74
C ASN A 58 5.09 -1.74 14.72
N ASP A 59 4.01 -1.01 14.97
CA ASP A 59 2.88 -0.90 14.05
C ASP A 59 3.30 -0.26 12.71
N ALA A 60 4.15 0.78 12.75
CA ALA A 60 4.70 1.38 11.55
C ALA A 60 5.55 0.39 10.72
N LEU A 61 6.39 -0.41 11.38
CA LEU A 61 7.19 -1.44 10.69
C LEU A 61 6.31 -2.53 10.07
N MET A 62 5.20 -2.89 10.71
CA MET A 62 4.21 -3.82 10.15
C MET A 62 3.50 -3.23 8.92
N ILE A 63 3.04 -1.98 9.01
CA ILE A 63 2.38 -1.29 7.88
C ILE A 63 3.31 -1.19 6.67
N LEU A 64 4.61 -0.97 6.92
CA LEU A 64 5.63 -0.91 5.88
C LEU A 64 6.08 -2.29 5.36
N GLY A 65 5.59 -3.40 5.93
CA GLY A 65 5.99 -4.76 5.56
C GLY A 65 7.46 -5.08 5.90
N ILE A 66 8.03 -4.35 6.85
CA ILE A 66 9.41 -4.55 7.36
C ILE A 66 9.41 -5.58 8.50
N GLY A 67 8.34 -5.63 9.28
CA GLY A 67 8.16 -6.58 10.36
C GLY A 67 6.86 -7.36 10.23
N ARG A 68 6.83 -8.55 10.83
CA ARG A 68 5.64 -9.41 10.90
C ARG A 68 5.47 -9.95 12.31
N ARG A 69 4.21 -10.01 12.77
CA ARG A 69 3.82 -10.68 14.01
C ARG A 69 3.55 -12.16 13.79
N PHE A 70 3.84 -12.98 14.79
CA PHE A 70 3.39 -14.37 14.83
C PHE A 70 1.87 -14.42 15.04
N GLU A 71 1.17 -15.27 14.31
CA GLU A 71 -0.26 -15.53 14.53
C GLU A 71 -0.48 -16.32 15.83
N ILE A 72 0.37 -17.32 16.06
CA ILE A 72 0.49 -18.08 17.31
C ILE A 72 1.97 -18.07 17.64
N GLY A 73 2.36 -17.28 18.64
CA GLY A 73 3.75 -17.00 18.95
C GLY A 73 4.13 -17.33 20.41
N PRO A 74 5.39 -17.09 20.78
CA PRO A 74 5.86 -17.26 22.15
C PRO A 74 5.04 -16.44 23.15
N GLU A 75 4.99 -16.89 24.41
CA GLU A 75 4.27 -16.16 25.47
C GLU A 75 4.83 -14.74 25.64
N ASP A 76 6.15 -14.58 25.48
CA ASP A 76 6.83 -13.28 25.58
C ASP A 76 6.35 -12.32 24.49
N LYS A 77 5.75 -11.21 24.92
CA LYS A 77 5.27 -10.13 24.07
C LYS A 77 6.37 -9.52 23.18
N TYR A 78 7.63 -9.58 23.60
CA TYR A 78 8.77 -9.06 22.84
C TYR A 78 9.22 -10.00 21.72
N ASP A 79 8.86 -11.29 21.79
CA ASP A 79 9.19 -12.30 20.78
C ASP A 79 8.06 -12.54 19.77
N ARG A 80 6.92 -11.87 19.95
CA ARG A 80 5.74 -12.00 19.06
C ARG A 80 5.88 -11.26 17.74
N TRP A 81 6.97 -10.54 17.51
CA TRP A 81 7.24 -9.89 16.22
C TRP A 81 8.70 -10.05 15.82
N ARG A 82 8.94 -10.17 14.52
CA ARG A 82 10.28 -10.28 13.94
C ARG A 82 10.36 -9.51 12.64
N LEU A 83 11.58 -9.13 12.28
CA LEU A 83 11.90 -8.42 11.04
C LEU A 83 11.92 -9.38 9.86
N GLU A 84 11.55 -8.87 8.69
CA GLU A 84 11.65 -9.57 7.42
C GLU A 84 13.14 -9.62 6.96
N PRO A 85 13.63 -10.74 6.41
CA PRO A 85 15.04 -10.92 6.09
C PRO A 85 15.57 -9.88 5.10
N TRP A 86 14.74 -9.46 4.14
CA TRP A 86 15.14 -8.47 3.13
C TRP A 86 15.49 -7.11 3.76
N ALA A 87 14.76 -6.70 4.79
CA ALA A 87 14.96 -5.40 5.43
C ALA A 87 16.26 -5.40 6.24
N VAL A 88 16.51 -6.50 6.97
CA VAL A 88 17.74 -6.71 7.73
C VAL A 88 18.93 -6.80 6.78
N GLN A 89 18.83 -7.56 5.68
CA GLN A 89 19.88 -7.65 4.67
C GLN A 89 20.19 -6.27 4.06
N ALA A 90 19.17 -5.45 3.79
CA ALA A 90 19.35 -4.11 3.25
C ALA A 90 20.02 -3.17 4.28
N ALA A 91 19.70 -3.29 5.56
CA ALA A 91 20.38 -2.56 6.63
C ALA A 91 21.87 -2.97 6.72
N LEU A 92 22.16 -4.28 6.71
CA LEU A 92 23.53 -4.80 6.73
C LEU A 92 24.36 -4.33 5.54
N ARG A 93 23.78 -4.28 4.33
CA ARG A 93 24.46 -3.76 3.12
C ARG A 93 24.80 -2.27 3.19
N ARG A 94 24.01 -1.48 3.92
CA ARG A 94 24.24 -0.04 4.08
C ARG A 94 25.32 0.28 5.11
N ARG A 95 25.73 -0.70 5.92
CA ARG A 95 26.77 -0.57 6.95
C ARG A 95 28.17 -0.49 6.31
N ARG A 96 28.48 0.63 5.65
CA ARG A 96 29.80 0.91 5.07
C ARG A 96 30.82 1.21 6.17
N GLY A 97 31.95 0.50 6.18
CA GLY A 97 33.06 0.76 7.11
C GLY A 97 32.77 0.46 8.59
N GLY A 98 31.70 -0.27 8.90
CA GLY A 98 31.39 -0.65 10.28
C GLY A 98 32.30 -1.77 10.79
N ALA A 99 32.62 -1.74 12.09
CA ALA A 99 33.39 -2.78 12.77
C ALA A 99 32.76 -4.17 12.58
N LYS A 100 33.55 -5.24 12.72
CA LYS A 100 33.02 -6.61 12.71
C LYS A 100 31.93 -6.77 13.76
N LEU A 101 30.82 -7.38 13.37
CA LEU A 101 29.74 -7.70 14.31
C LEU A 101 30.28 -8.68 15.35
N THR A 102 29.96 -8.41 16.60
CA THR A 102 30.23 -9.30 17.72
C THR A 102 29.28 -10.50 17.69
N ASP A 103 29.66 -11.61 18.31
CA ASP A 103 28.82 -12.82 18.36
C ASP A 103 27.48 -12.54 19.04
N LYS A 104 27.45 -11.63 20.02
CA LYS A 104 26.24 -11.18 20.70
C LYS A 104 25.29 -10.43 19.75
N GLU A 105 25.82 -9.51 18.94
CA GLU A 105 25.02 -8.79 17.94
C GLU A 105 24.47 -9.74 16.89
N ILE A 106 25.27 -10.71 16.44
CA ILE A 106 24.83 -11.74 15.49
C ILE A 106 23.71 -12.59 16.11
N ALA A 107 23.82 -12.95 17.38
CA ALA A 107 22.77 -13.70 18.09
C ALA A 107 21.46 -12.91 18.18
N GLU A 108 21.50 -11.61 18.49
CA GLU A 108 20.31 -10.75 18.51
C GLU A 108 19.69 -10.59 17.12
N ILE A 109 20.50 -10.40 16.08
CA ILE A 109 19.99 -10.34 14.69
C ILE A 109 19.27 -11.65 14.35
N ARG A 110 19.83 -12.80 14.71
CA ARG A 110 19.21 -14.10 14.47
C ARG A 110 17.91 -14.29 15.26
N ARG A 111 17.87 -13.82 16.51
CA ARG A 111 16.68 -13.91 17.39
C ARG A 111 15.51 -13.09 16.85
N THR A 112 15.80 -11.91 16.31
CA THR A 112 14.80 -10.90 15.93
C THR A 112 14.41 -10.92 14.46
N THR A 113 15.02 -11.77 13.63
CA THR A 113 14.75 -11.85 12.19
C THR A 113 14.08 -13.18 11.82
N TRP A 114 13.15 -13.13 10.87
CA TRP A 114 12.61 -14.32 10.22
C TRP A 114 13.66 -14.98 9.32
N GLU A 115 13.68 -16.32 9.27
CA GLU A 115 14.59 -17.10 8.40
C GLU A 115 16.03 -16.55 8.39
N ALA A 116 16.55 -16.27 9.58
CA ALA A 116 17.79 -15.51 9.74
C ALA A 116 19.02 -16.18 9.10
N ASP A 117 18.96 -17.48 8.85
CA ASP A 117 20.01 -18.25 8.18
C ASP A 117 20.19 -17.86 6.70
N THR A 118 19.21 -17.16 6.10
CA THR A 118 19.30 -16.61 4.75
C THR A 118 20.15 -15.33 4.66
N LEU A 119 20.53 -14.74 5.80
CA LEU A 119 21.25 -13.46 5.84
C LEU A 119 22.74 -13.63 5.52
N VAL A 120 23.23 -12.77 4.64
CA VAL A 120 24.67 -12.58 4.39
C VAL A 120 25.20 -11.52 5.35
N LEU A 121 25.90 -11.98 6.39
CA LEU A 121 26.53 -11.11 7.38
C LEU A 121 27.77 -10.41 6.81
N PRO A 122 27.97 -9.12 7.11
CA PRO A 122 29.14 -8.38 6.63
C PRO A 122 30.42 -8.93 7.26
N ARG A 123 31.42 -9.20 6.41
CA ARG A 123 32.79 -9.51 6.86
C ARG A 123 33.43 -8.19 7.29
N GLY A 124 33.37 -7.88 8.58
CA GLY A 124 33.98 -6.66 9.09
C GLY A 124 35.49 -6.68 8.98
N THR A 125 36.09 -5.49 8.93
CA THR A 125 37.52 -5.30 9.14
C THR A 125 37.82 -5.52 10.61
N PRO A 126 38.91 -6.24 10.98
CA PRO A 126 39.38 -6.21 12.37
C PRO A 126 39.62 -4.76 12.78
N ALA A 127 39.14 -4.40 13.97
CA ALA A 127 39.37 -3.08 14.57
C ALA A 127 40.84 -2.91 14.95
#